data_AF-A0A0N0JVZ7-F1
#
_entry.id   AF-A0A0N0JVZ7-F1
#
_cell.length_a   1.000
_cell.length_b   1.000
_cell.length_c   1.000
_cell.angle_alpha   90.00
_cell.angle_beta   90.00
_cell.angle_gamma   90.00
#
_symmetry.space_group_name_H-M   'P 1'
#
loop_
_entity.id
_entity.type
_entity.pdbx_description
1 polymer ?
#
loop_
_entity_poly.entity_id
_entity_poly.type
_entity_poly.pdbx_seq_one_letter_code
_entity_poly.pdbx_strand_id
1 'polypeptide(L)'
;MIFAELDYPVSYVEFHETLARHLMSNFNHVESGLQSDSWFWISDGEFRVEIHTFYSTKHQVTSAFAGDHIKTVIDVLQRGFKVKVYPQPTREPHEGDASELH
;
A
#
# COMPACT_ATOMS: atom_id res chain seq x y z
N MET A 1 5.97 -0.55 -8.10
CA MET A 1 4.65 -0.21 -8.70
C MET A 1 3.60 0.11 -7.64
N ILE A 2 2.72 1.09 -7.93
CA ILE A 2 1.61 1.56 -7.07
C ILE A 2 0.26 1.15 -7.65
N PHE A 3 -0.56 0.45 -6.87
CA PHE A 3 -1.84 -0.14 -7.32
C PHE A 3 -3.07 0.56 -6.78
N ALA A 4 -2.99 1.15 -5.59
CA ALA A 4 -4.10 1.84 -4.95
C ALA A 4 -3.62 2.87 -3.93
N GLU A 5 -4.52 3.76 -3.53
CA GLU A 5 -4.30 4.73 -2.46
C GLU A 5 -5.55 4.81 -1.56
N LEU A 6 -5.35 4.85 -0.26
CA LEU A 6 -6.43 5.01 0.70
C LEU A 6 -6.85 6.47 0.81
N ASP A 7 -8.16 6.71 0.88
CA ASP A 7 -8.74 8.04 1.07
C ASP A 7 -9.39 8.15 2.46
N TYR A 8 -8.88 9.05 3.28
CA TYR A 8 -9.34 9.31 4.64
C TYR A 8 -9.05 10.76 5.03
N PRO A 9 -9.85 11.39 5.91
CA PRO A 9 -9.74 12.83 6.18
C PRO A 9 -8.60 13.23 7.12
N VAL A 10 -8.09 12.30 7.95
CA VAL A 10 -7.08 12.58 8.99
C VAL A 10 -5.64 12.44 8.47
N SER A 11 -4.66 12.77 9.33
CA SER A 11 -3.24 12.52 9.05
C SER A 11 -2.92 11.02 9.01
N TYR A 12 -1.85 10.62 8.32
CA TYR A 12 -1.43 9.22 8.30
C TYR A 12 -0.98 8.72 9.69
N VAL A 13 -0.49 9.63 10.54
CA VAL A 13 -0.10 9.35 11.93
C VAL A 13 -1.31 8.89 12.73
N GLU A 14 -2.39 9.65 12.70
CA GLU A 14 -3.65 9.31 13.39
C GLU A 14 -4.31 8.07 12.78
N PHE A 15 -4.17 7.88 11.47
CA PHE A 15 -4.76 6.74 10.77
C PHE A 15 -3.99 5.42 10.99
N HIS A 16 -2.70 5.48 11.32
CA HIS A 16 -1.80 4.33 11.39
C HIS A 16 -2.37 3.20 12.25
N GLU A 17 -2.76 3.48 13.49
CA GLU A 17 -3.26 2.45 14.41
C GLU A 17 -4.56 1.79 13.92
N THR A 18 -5.41 2.56 13.24
CA THR A 18 -6.67 2.05 12.69
C THR A 18 -6.38 1.09 11.54
N LEU A 19 -5.46 1.47 10.64
CA LEU A 19 -5.01 0.61 9.55
C LEU A 19 -4.30 -0.65 10.08
N ALA A 20 -3.41 -0.50 11.07
CA ALA A 20 -2.71 -1.61 11.71
C ALA A 20 -3.67 -2.66 12.26
N ARG A 21 -4.65 -2.24 13.06
CA ARG A 21 -5.68 -3.14 13.62
C ARG A 21 -6.47 -3.86 12.54
N HIS A 22 -6.85 -3.16 11.47
CA HIS A 22 -7.58 -3.78 10.36
C HIS A 22 -6.75 -4.83 9.64
N LEU A 23 -5.49 -4.54 9.33
CA LEU A 23 -4.59 -5.46 8.65
C LEU A 23 -4.28 -6.69 9.53
N MET A 24 -3.90 -6.48 10.79
CA MET A 24 -3.58 -7.57 11.72
C MET A 24 -4.80 -8.47 12.03
N SER A 25 -6.02 -7.98 11.84
CA SER A 25 -7.23 -8.80 12.00
C SER A 25 -7.54 -9.67 10.78
N ASN A 26 -6.91 -9.41 9.63
CA ASN A 26 -7.20 -10.09 8.36
C ASN A 26 -5.99 -10.84 7.78
N PHE A 27 -4.78 -10.58 8.26
CA PHE A 27 -3.54 -11.18 7.77
C PHE A 27 -2.68 -11.70 8.92
N ASN A 28 -2.03 -12.85 8.70
CA ASN A 28 -1.20 -13.51 9.71
C ASN A 28 0.21 -12.91 9.84
N HIS A 29 0.71 -12.30 8.76
CA HIS A 29 2.07 -11.77 8.70
C HIS A 29 2.02 -10.30 8.29
N VAL A 30 1.91 -9.44 9.31
CA VAL A 30 1.91 -7.98 9.15
C VAL A 30 3.02 -7.40 10.01
N GLU A 31 3.93 -6.68 9.38
CA GLU A 31 4.91 -5.82 10.05
C GLU A 31 4.56 -4.36 9.78
N SER A 32 4.85 -3.47 10.72
CA SER A 32 4.51 -2.06 10.57
C SER A 32 5.38 -1.14 11.41
N GLY A 33 5.46 0.11 11.00
CA GLY A 33 6.12 1.15 11.77
C GLY A 33 5.63 2.55 11.44
N LEU A 34 5.88 3.46 12.39
CA LEU A 34 5.63 4.87 12.26
C LEU A 34 6.91 5.63 12.63
N GLN A 35 7.77 5.88 11.65
CA GLN A 35 9.08 6.54 11.84
C GLN A 35 9.27 7.56 10.72
N SER A 36 8.88 8.82 10.99
CA SER A 36 8.71 9.89 10.00
C SER A 36 7.60 9.61 8.97
N ASP A 37 7.48 8.38 8.50
CA ASP A 37 6.46 7.85 7.61
C ASP A 37 5.72 6.69 8.26
N SER A 38 4.54 6.37 7.73
CA SER A 38 3.80 5.18 8.08
C SER A 38 4.03 4.11 7.02
N TRP A 39 4.36 2.90 7.46
CA TRP A 39 4.59 1.76 6.57
C TRP A 39 4.06 0.46 7.17
N PHE A 40 3.63 -0.44 6.29
CA PHE A 40 3.18 -1.79 6.58
C PHE A 40 3.72 -2.74 5.52
N TRP A 41 4.15 -3.93 5.93
CA TRP A 41 4.50 -5.04 5.07
C TRP A 41 3.58 -6.21 5.36
N ILE A 42 2.94 -6.72 4.31
CA ILE A 42 2.08 -7.89 4.36
C ILE A 42 2.76 -8.97 3.51
N SER A 43 3.06 -10.10 4.14
CA SER A 43 3.78 -11.20 3.50
C SER A 43 2.85 -12.41 3.31
N ASP A 44 2.85 -12.97 2.10
CA ASP A 44 2.15 -14.22 1.76
C ASP A 44 3.06 -15.10 0.91
N GLY A 45 3.72 -16.07 1.55
CA GLY A 45 4.76 -16.88 0.93
C GLY A 45 5.93 -16.02 0.44
N GLU A 46 6.18 -16.05 -0.87
CA GLU A 46 7.25 -15.26 -1.53
C GLU A 46 6.80 -13.86 -1.93
N PHE A 47 5.50 -13.55 -1.79
CA PHE A 47 4.95 -12.26 -2.20
C PHE A 47 4.88 -11.29 -1.02
N ARG A 48 5.24 -10.03 -1.30
CA ARG A 48 5.11 -8.92 -0.36
C ARG A 48 4.25 -7.82 -0.96
N VAL A 49 3.29 -7.33 -0.18
CA VAL A 49 2.55 -6.10 -0.45
C VAL A 49 2.97 -5.08 0.60
N GLU A 50 3.31 -3.89 0.15
CA GLU A 50 3.70 -2.79 1.02
C GLU A 50 2.59 -1.74 1.01
N ILE A 51 2.35 -1.13 2.17
CA ILE A 51 1.41 -0.03 2.30
C ILE A 51 2.13 1.11 3.01
N HIS A 52 2.38 2.24 2.34
CA HIS A 52 3.23 3.28 2.90
C HIS A 52 2.89 4.70 2.42
N THR A 53 3.47 5.70 3.09
CA THR A 53 3.31 7.13 2.77
C THR A 53 4.52 7.76 2.04
N PHE A 54 5.50 6.97 1.61
CA PHE A 54 6.76 7.51 1.08
C PHE A 54 6.60 8.46 -0.13
N TYR A 55 5.58 8.25 -0.98
CA TYR A 55 5.35 9.07 -2.17
C TYR A 55 4.10 9.95 -2.08
N SER A 56 3.39 9.91 -0.95
CA SER A 56 2.12 10.61 -0.76
C SER A 56 1.82 10.80 0.72
N THR A 57 1.08 11.86 1.06
CA THR A 57 0.57 12.03 2.44
C THR A 57 -0.51 11.00 2.83
N LYS A 58 -0.87 10.11 1.90
CA LYS A 58 -1.82 9.01 2.08
C LYS A 58 -1.14 7.66 1.84
N HIS A 59 -1.67 6.64 2.50
CA HIS A 59 -1.19 5.27 2.35
C HIS A 59 -1.44 4.76 0.93
N GLN A 60 -0.38 4.34 0.27
CA GLN A 60 -0.38 3.75 -1.06
C GLN A 60 -0.06 2.26 -0.96
N VAL A 61 -0.76 1.44 -1.74
CA VAL A 61 -0.53 0.00 -1.86
C VAL A 61 0.44 -0.24 -3.01
N THR A 62 1.60 -0.83 -2.70
CA THR A 62 2.67 -1.10 -3.65
C THR A 62 3.12 -2.56 -3.58
N SER A 63 3.70 -3.03 -4.69
CA SER A 63 4.34 -4.35 -4.75
C SER A 63 5.30 -4.38 -5.94
N ALA A 64 6.31 -5.24 -5.87
CA ALA A 64 7.24 -5.48 -6.97
C ALA A 64 6.58 -6.19 -8.15
N PHE A 65 5.57 -7.04 -7.90
CA PHE A 65 4.91 -7.86 -8.91
C PHE A 65 3.40 -7.69 -8.84
N ALA A 66 2.76 -7.60 -10.01
CA ALA A 66 1.31 -7.70 -10.10
C ALA A 66 0.86 -9.15 -9.83
N GLY A 67 -0.28 -9.35 -9.17
CA GLY A 67 -0.80 -10.68 -8.85
C GLY A 67 -1.97 -10.66 -7.88
N ASP A 68 -2.48 -11.85 -7.57
CA ASP A 68 -3.65 -12.05 -6.70
C ASP A 68 -3.42 -11.60 -5.24
N HIS A 69 -2.16 -11.55 -4.79
CA HIS A 69 -1.78 -11.05 -3.47
C HIS A 69 -2.18 -9.57 -3.29
N ILE A 70 -1.99 -8.73 -4.32
CA ILE A 70 -2.39 -7.31 -4.28
C ILE A 70 -3.91 -7.19 -4.23
N LYS A 71 -4.61 -7.97 -5.08
CA LYS A 71 -6.06 -7.95 -5.11
C LYS A 71 -6.64 -8.33 -3.75
N THR A 72 -6.09 -9.36 -3.12
CA THR A 72 -6.49 -9.80 -1.77
C THR A 72 -6.32 -8.67 -0.74
N VAL A 73 -5.20 -7.94 -0.78
CA VAL A 73 -4.98 -6.79 0.10
C VAL A 73 -5.97 -5.66 -0.17
N ILE A 74 -6.18 -5.28 -1.44
CA ILE A 74 -7.14 -4.24 -1.82
C ILE A 74 -8.56 -4.63 -1.39
N ASP A 75 -8.99 -5.87 -1.64
CA ASP A 75 -10.32 -6.37 -1.26
C ASP A 75 -10.52 -6.31 0.27
N VAL A 76 -9.48 -6.62 1.05
CA VAL A 76 -9.54 -6.48 2.52
C VAL A 76 -9.63 -5.02 2.93
N LEU A 77 -8.84 -4.13 2.33
CA LEU A 77 -8.88 -2.69 2.64
C LEU A 77 -10.24 -2.07 2.31
N GLN A 78 -10.84 -2.45 1.17
CA GLN A 78 -12.14 -1.95 0.73
C GLN A 78 -13.31 -2.34 1.65
N ARG A 79 -13.15 -3.35 2.51
CA ARG A 79 -14.17 -3.71 3.52
C ARG A 79 -14.29 -2.68 4.64
N GLY A 80 -13.21 -1.96 4.93
CA GLY A 80 -13.15 -1.00 6.05
C GLY A 80 -12.95 0.44 5.63
N PHE A 81 -12.45 0.69 4.41
CA PHE A 81 -11.93 1.99 4.01
C PHE A 81 -12.32 2.35 2.58
N LYS A 82 -12.29 3.65 2.28
CA LYS A 82 -12.37 4.14 0.91
C LYS A 82 -11.00 3.97 0.26
N VAL A 83 -10.94 3.20 -0.82
CA VAL A 83 -9.72 2.89 -1.56
C VAL A 83 -9.89 3.31 -3.01
N LYS A 84 -9.01 4.18 -3.49
CA LYS A 84 -8.89 4.53 -4.91
C LYS A 84 -7.96 3.52 -5.58
N VAL A 85 -8.55 2.58 -6.33
CA VAL A 85 -7.78 1.60 -7.12
C VAL A 85 -7.41 2.22 -8.46
N TYR A 86 -6.14 2.10 -8.85
CA TYR A 86 -5.69 2.60 -10.15
C TYR A 86 -5.99 1.57 -11.25
N PRO A 87 -6.49 2.01 -12.42
CA PRO A 87 -6.83 1.10 -13.52
C PRO A 87 -5.58 0.43 -14.13
N GLN A 88 -4.42 1.07 -13.99
CA GLN A 88 -3.11 0.51 -14.30
C GLN A 88 -2.16 0.89 -13.16
N PRO A 89 -1.21 0.02 -12.78
CA PRO A 89 -0.23 0.37 -11.77
C PRO A 89 0.58 1.59 -12.20
N THR A 90 0.73 2.55 -11.30
CA THR A 90 1.58 3.72 -11.52
C THR A 90 3.01 3.35 -11.13
N ARG A 91 4.00 3.84 -11.87
CA ARG A 91 5.42 3.68 -11.50
C ARG A 91 5.71 4.49 -10.24
N GLU A 92 6.57 3.95 -9.39
CA GLU A 92 7.07 4.70 -8.24
C GLU A 92 7.91 5.89 -8.72
N PRO A 93 7.97 7.02 -7.99
CA PRO A 93 8.68 8.23 -8.44
C PRO A 93 10.17 8.02 -8.74
N HIS A 94 10.81 7.00 -8.16
CA HIS A 94 12.20 6.63 -8.44
C HIS A 94 12.37 5.65 -9.63
N GLU A 95 11.28 5.05 -10.12
CA GLU A 95 11.25 4.24 -11.35
C GLU A 95 11.14 5.20 -12.56
N GLY A 96 12.15 6.07 -12.70
CA GLY A 96 12.24 7.05 -13.78
C GLY A 96 12.05 6.45 -15.18
N ASP A 97 11.66 7.31 -16.13
CA ASP A 97 11.38 6.92 -17.50
C ASP A 97 12.65 6.38 -18.18
N ALA A 98 12.78 5.05 -18.28
CA ALA A 98 13.81 4.41 -19.10
C ALA A 98 13.43 4.45 -20.59
N SER A 99 12.97 5.60 -21.10
CA SER A 99 12.61 5.79 -22.50
C SER A 99 13.03 7.17 -23.01
N GLU A 100 14.31 7.49 -22.85
CA GLU A 100 15.03 8.40 -23.76
C GLU A 100 16.39 7.80 -24.13
N LEU A 101 16.36 6.71 -24.90
CA LEU A 101 17.47 6.31 -25.76
C LEU A 101 16.88 5.98 -27.13
N HIS A 102 16.76 6.98 -27.98
CA HIS A 102 16.70 6.85 -29.44
C HIS A 102 17.40 8.06 -30.07
#